data_AF-A0AAV2QX20-F1
#
_entry.id   AF-A0AAV2QX20-F1
#
_cell.length_a   1.000
_cell.length_b   1.000
_cell.length_c   1.000
_cell.angle_alpha   90.00
_cell.angle_beta   90.00
_cell.angle_gamma   90.00
#
_symmetry.space_group_name_H-M   'P 1'
#
loop_
_entity.id
_entity.type
_entity.pdbx_description
1 polymer ?
#
loop_
_entity_poly.entity_id
_entity_poly.type
_entity_poly.pdbx_seq_one_letter_code
_entity_poly.pdbx_strand_id
1 'polypeptide(L)'
;LLGYEDINLLNETLLQIKELYPGWVMRLYTHVTPAINEPLCNLLCQHQHFDLCDVSKLKDNMVISQNKEWSGWRWWVLGDPLVAVWETRKLNMAITPREAHAVTQFINSEKCWHVQRDHELQKGLLGAGFLGGKAAWGQEDLINLRQHLLNELSRHEDEDKILEDILEPLLQQDTMVHSSILCWQDSGAVPFPSKRRPGEWIGMTLDQQKSIKNIERKRFTHKKISDMKEKKGMKIIQEERTVPENMNDMKIVINSTENTEKNWNRNNMKIPFKSIMIEYNNVKKIVKSKMQEIEEENKVKQHNHTVQMIKKKQNSSLNSLGKTTMVPAALLSEHDINLSLGITTCPGQCRPLLHPDWEYC
;
A
#
# COMPACT_ATOMS: atom_id res chain seq x y z
N LEU A 1 6.72 -6.28 -11.49
CA LEU A 1 8.17 -6.22 -11.74
C LEU A 1 8.55 -4.76 -11.58
N LEU A 2 9.64 -4.46 -10.87
CA LEU A 2 10.06 -3.05 -10.71
C LEU A 2 10.48 -2.49 -12.08
N GLY A 3 9.87 -1.38 -12.47
CA GLY A 3 10.27 -0.55 -13.60
C GLY A 3 11.16 0.61 -13.18
N TYR A 4 11.62 1.41 -14.16
CA TYR A 4 12.44 2.59 -13.88
C TYR A 4 11.71 3.66 -13.06
N GLU A 5 10.40 3.82 -13.27
CA GLU A 5 9.57 4.72 -12.46
C GLU A 5 9.56 4.31 -10.99
N ASP A 6 9.59 3.01 -10.70
CA ASP A 6 9.63 2.51 -9.32
C ASP A 6 10.95 2.82 -8.62
N ILE A 7 12.08 2.92 -9.36
CA ILE A 7 13.38 3.31 -8.79
C ILE A 7 13.34 4.75 -8.29
N ASN A 8 12.71 5.67 -9.02
CA ASN A 8 12.56 7.05 -8.59
C ASN A 8 11.66 7.15 -7.34
N LEU A 9 10.54 6.41 -7.34
CA LEU A 9 9.67 6.34 -6.17
C LEU A 9 10.39 5.75 -4.95
N LEU A 10 11.20 4.70 -5.15
CA LEU A 10 12.03 4.10 -4.11
C LEU A 10 13.00 5.12 -3.52
N ASN A 11 13.69 5.91 -4.35
CA ASN A 11 14.60 6.95 -3.87
C ASN A 11 13.85 8.01 -3.05
N GLU A 12 12.66 8.45 -3.48
CA GLU A 12 11.83 9.37 -2.71
C GLU A 12 11.40 8.79 -1.36
N THR A 13 11.02 7.51 -1.33
CA THR A 13 10.68 6.79 -0.10
C THR A 13 11.88 6.70 0.83
N LEU A 14 13.08 6.38 0.33
CA LEU A 14 14.32 6.35 1.11
C LEU A 14 14.63 7.70 1.76
N LEU A 15 14.40 8.81 1.06
CA LEU A 15 14.57 10.15 1.64
C LEU A 15 13.56 10.41 2.78
N GLN A 16 12.31 9.95 2.65
CA GLN A 16 11.31 10.09 3.71
C GLN A 16 11.62 9.21 4.92
N ILE A 17 12.13 7.99 4.72
CA ILE A 17 12.56 7.11 5.81
C ILE A 17 13.70 7.75 6.59
N LYS A 18 14.69 8.31 5.90
CA LYS A 18 15.81 9.02 6.56
C LYS A 18 15.32 10.17 7.45
N GLU A 19 14.28 10.87 7.01
CA GLU A 19 13.72 12.01 7.75
C GLU A 19 12.81 11.58 8.91
N LEU A 20 11.90 10.62 8.69
CA LEU A 20 10.81 10.29 9.61
C LEU A 20 11.06 9.04 10.47
N TYR A 21 11.97 8.16 10.05
CA TYR A 21 12.34 6.92 10.71
C TYR A 21 13.86 6.82 10.91
N PRO A 22 14.48 7.75 11.66
CA PRO A 22 15.92 7.68 11.93
C PRO A 22 16.26 6.36 12.65
N GLY A 23 17.28 5.67 12.14
CA GLY A 23 17.73 4.38 12.66
C GLY A 23 17.01 3.15 12.09
N TRP A 24 15.96 3.33 11.29
CA TRP A 24 15.33 2.22 10.58
C TRP A 24 16.05 1.91 9.27
N VAL A 25 15.97 0.65 8.85
CA VAL A 25 16.45 0.18 7.55
C VAL A 25 15.26 -0.21 6.69
N MET A 26 15.21 0.31 5.46
CA MET A 26 14.25 -0.13 4.46
C MET A 26 14.79 -1.37 3.76
N ARG A 27 14.19 -2.53 3.99
CA ARG A 27 14.47 -3.73 3.19
C ARG A 27 13.50 -3.83 2.02
N LEU A 28 14.05 -3.88 0.81
CA LEU A 28 13.30 -4.17 -0.41
C LEU A 28 13.47 -5.64 -0.77
N TYR A 29 12.37 -6.38 -0.77
CA TYR A 29 12.30 -7.71 -1.36
C TYR A 29 11.91 -7.59 -2.83
N THR A 30 12.80 -8.02 -3.73
CA THR A 30 12.52 -7.99 -5.17
C THR A 30 13.32 -9.02 -5.93
N HIS A 31 12.84 -9.39 -7.11
CA HIS A 31 13.62 -10.19 -8.06
C HIS A 31 14.55 -9.26 -8.84
N VAL A 32 15.85 -9.32 -8.56
CA VAL A 32 16.83 -8.42 -9.19
C VAL A 32 17.11 -8.88 -10.62
N THR A 33 16.72 -8.06 -11.60
CA THR A 33 16.98 -8.31 -13.02
C THR A 33 18.17 -7.49 -13.52
N PRO A 34 18.84 -7.88 -14.63
CA PRO A 34 19.92 -7.07 -15.20
C PRO A 34 19.53 -5.60 -15.42
N ALA A 35 18.28 -5.35 -15.82
CA ALA A 35 17.78 -4.00 -16.15
C ALA A 35 17.66 -3.06 -14.94
N ILE A 36 17.48 -3.60 -13.72
CA ILE A 36 17.30 -2.79 -12.50
C ILE A 36 18.47 -2.93 -11.52
N ASN A 37 19.39 -3.86 -11.77
CA ASN A 37 20.49 -4.18 -10.87
C ASN A 37 21.39 -2.96 -10.62
N GLU A 38 21.91 -2.33 -11.67
CA GLU A 38 22.77 -1.14 -11.51
C GLU A 38 22.05 0.03 -10.80
N PRO A 39 20.82 0.42 -11.18
CA PRO A 39 20.06 1.42 -10.42
C PRO A 39 19.87 1.08 -8.95
N LEU A 40 19.55 -0.18 -8.61
CA LEU A 40 19.37 -0.62 -7.22
C LEU A 40 20.69 -0.60 -6.45
N CYS A 41 21.80 -1.04 -7.06
CA CYS A 41 23.12 -0.99 -6.43
C CYS A 41 23.55 0.47 -6.17
N ASN A 42 23.25 1.39 -7.09
CA ASN A 42 23.51 2.81 -6.89
C ASN A 42 22.75 3.36 -5.68
N LEU A 43 21.47 3.01 -5.52
CA LEU A 43 20.70 3.39 -4.34
C LEU A 43 21.27 2.77 -3.07
N LEU A 44 21.65 1.49 -3.10
CA LEU A 44 22.27 0.79 -1.98
C LEU A 44 23.54 1.50 -1.49
N CYS A 45 24.40 1.93 -2.43
CA CYS A 45 25.61 2.68 -2.09
C CYS A 45 25.36 4.12 -1.60
N GLN A 46 24.23 4.73 -1.98
CA GLN A 46 23.89 6.10 -1.61
C GLN A 46 23.17 6.20 -0.26
N HIS A 47 22.48 5.14 0.16
CA HIS A 47 21.61 5.13 1.33
C HIS A 47 21.98 3.99 2.28
N GLN A 48 22.69 4.32 3.37
CA GLN A 48 23.10 3.34 4.39
C GLN A 48 21.92 2.66 5.11
N HIS A 49 20.74 3.27 5.05
CA HIS A 49 19.49 2.75 5.59
C HIS A 49 18.65 1.99 4.54
N PHE A 50 19.27 1.57 3.44
CA PHE A 50 18.64 0.72 2.42
C PHE A 50 19.27 -0.67 2.45
N ASP A 51 18.44 -1.70 2.39
CA ASP A 51 18.84 -3.09 2.26
C ASP A 51 18.08 -3.73 1.08
N LEU A 52 18.79 -4.56 0.32
CA LEU A 52 18.27 -5.20 -0.89
C LEU A 52 18.29 -6.71 -0.72
N CYS A 53 17.10 -7.30 -0.64
CA CYS A 53 16.92 -8.73 -0.67
C CYS A 53 16.48 -9.19 -2.07
N ASP A 54 17.38 -9.93 -2.73
CA ASP A 54 17.10 -10.59 -4.01
C ASP A 54 16.41 -11.93 -3.77
N VAL A 55 15.11 -11.98 -4.04
CA VAL A 55 14.27 -13.15 -3.75
C VAL A 55 14.65 -14.39 -4.59
N SER A 56 15.44 -14.23 -5.67
CA SER A 56 15.97 -15.38 -6.43
C SER A 56 16.99 -16.21 -5.65
N LYS A 57 17.60 -15.65 -4.61
CA LYS A 57 18.68 -16.28 -3.85
C LYS A 57 18.21 -16.91 -2.54
N LEU A 58 16.92 -16.84 -2.24
CA LEU A 58 16.33 -17.44 -1.06
C LEU A 58 16.41 -18.96 -1.21
N LYS A 59 17.04 -19.62 -0.23
CA LYS A 59 17.40 -21.04 -0.28
C LYS A 59 16.30 -22.00 0.16
N ASP A 60 15.21 -21.50 0.75
CA ASP A 60 14.17 -22.41 1.22
C ASP A 60 13.40 -23.03 0.05
N ASN A 61 13.27 -24.36 0.11
CA ASN A 61 12.54 -25.24 -0.81
C ASN A 61 11.03 -24.98 -0.88
N MET A 62 10.58 -23.82 -0.42
CA MET A 62 9.21 -23.39 -0.57
C MET A 62 8.92 -23.23 -2.06
N VAL A 63 7.68 -23.50 -2.45
CA VAL A 63 7.20 -23.23 -3.82
C VAL A 63 7.34 -21.73 -4.03
N ILE A 64 8.50 -21.32 -4.55
CA ILE A 64 8.74 -19.97 -5.03
C ILE A 64 7.63 -19.76 -6.04
N SER A 65 6.68 -18.92 -5.67
CA SER A 65 5.61 -18.53 -6.55
C SER A 65 6.28 -18.14 -7.87
N GLN A 66 5.94 -18.82 -8.97
CA GLN A 66 6.42 -18.43 -10.30
C GLN A 66 6.02 -16.98 -10.61
N ASN A 67 5.10 -16.41 -9.84
CA ASN A 67 4.76 -15.01 -9.82
C ASN A 67 5.84 -14.17 -9.11
N LYS A 68 6.69 -13.55 -9.92
CA LYS A 68 7.70 -12.57 -9.50
C LYS A 68 7.12 -11.28 -8.88
N GLU A 69 5.80 -11.11 -8.90
CA GLU A 69 5.06 -9.98 -8.32
C GLU A 69 4.29 -10.36 -7.06
N TRP A 70 4.61 -11.50 -6.46
CA TRP A 70 3.94 -12.01 -5.26
C TRP A 70 4.20 -11.11 -4.05
N SER A 71 3.14 -10.61 -3.43
CA SER A 71 3.17 -9.77 -2.22
C SER A 71 3.63 -10.51 -0.97
N GLY A 72 3.70 -11.84 -1.02
CA GLY A 72 4.12 -12.68 0.10
C GLY A 72 5.57 -12.44 0.56
N TRP A 73 6.42 -11.85 -0.29
CA TRP A 73 7.82 -11.59 0.05
C TRP A 73 8.01 -10.75 1.31
N ARG A 74 7.08 -9.85 1.62
CA ARG A 74 7.15 -8.99 2.83
C ARG A 74 7.08 -9.76 4.15
N TRP A 75 6.60 -11.01 4.12
CA TRP A 75 6.48 -11.86 5.31
C TRP A 75 7.79 -12.58 5.66
N TRP A 76 8.83 -12.49 4.83
CA TRP A 76 10.13 -13.11 5.09
C TRP A 76 10.83 -12.56 6.33
N VAL A 77 10.52 -11.33 6.71
CA VAL A 77 11.04 -10.67 7.92
C VAL A 77 10.63 -11.39 9.22
N LEU A 78 9.56 -12.19 9.20
CA LEU A 78 9.10 -12.95 10.36
C LEU A 78 10.16 -13.97 10.77
N GLY A 79 10.69 -13.83 11.99
CA GLY A 79 11.70 -14.74 12.50
C GLY A 79 13.07 -14.53 11.85
N ASP A 80 13.33 -13.35 11.29
CA ASP A 80 14.69 -12.91 10.98
C ASP A 80 15.42 -12.60 12.31
N PRO A 81 16.52 -13.30 12.64
CA PRO A 81 17.25 -13.10 13.89
C PRO A 81 17.94 -11.73 13.99
N LEU A 82 18.06 -10.99 12.89
CA LEU A 82 18.67 -9.66 12.86
C LEU A 82 17.64 -8.52 13.00
N VAL A 83 16.36 -8.85 13.06
CA VAL A 83 15.28 -7.85 13.07
C VAL A 83 14.50 -7.90 14.39
N ALA A 84 14.68 -6.87 15.22
CA ALA A 84 13.96 -6.76 16.49
C ALA A 84 12.51 -6.27 16.32
N VAL A 85 12.28 -5.35 15.38
CA VAL A 85 10.97 -4.74 15.09
C VAL A 85 10.87 -4.52 13.58
N TRP A 86 9.70 -4.77 13.00
CA TRP A 86 9.44 -4.58 11.58
C TRP A 86 8.07 -3.97 11.32
N GLU A 87 7.93 -3.33 10.16
CA GLU A 87 6.69 -2.79 9.62
C GLU A 87 6.64 -3.14 8.14
N THR A 88 5.52 -3.68 7.67
CA THR A 88 5.31 -3.97 6.25
C THR A 88 4.64 -2.79 5.55
N ARG A 89 5.01 -2.55 4.30
CA ARG A 89 4.47 -1.44 3.50
C ARG A 89 4.50 -1.75 2.01
N LYS A 90 3.60 -1.11 1.24
CA LYS A 90 3.73 -1.01 -0.22
C LYS A 90 4.71 0.11 -0.59
N LEU A 91 5.52 -0.12 -1.62
CA LEU A 91 6.63 0.76 -2.02
C LEU A 91 6.20 2.20 -2.37
N ASN A 92 5.03 2.38 -3.00
CA ASN A 92 4.55 3.66 -3.51
C ASN A 92 3.72 4.47 -2.49
N MET A 93 3.62 4.01 -1.25
CA MET A 93 2.88 4.71 -0.20
C MET A 93 3.77 5.73 0.50
N ALA A 94 3.29 6.97 0.56
CA ALA A 94 3.98 8.04 1.25
C ALA A 94 4.10 7.78 2.75
N ILE A 95 5.20 8.22 3.34
CA ILE A 95 5.41 8.19 4.77
C ILE A 95 4.90 9.50 5.37
N THR A 96 4.15 9.39 6.45
CA THR A 96 3.60 10.55 7.16
C THR A 96 4.19 10.65 8.57
N PRO A 97 4.35 11.86 9.13
CA PRO A 97 4.71 12.01 10.53
C PRO A 97 3.73 11.30 11.48
N ARG A 98 2.44 11.24 11.10
CA ARG A 98 1.40 10.58 11.90
C ARG A 98 1.65 9.10 12.05
N GLU A 99 2.09 8.45 10.99
CA GLU A 99 2.50 7.05 11.00
C GLU A 99 3.74 6.82 11.87
N ALA A 100 4.78 7.63 11.68
CA ALA A 100 6.01 7.51 12.47
C ALA A 100 5.76 7.68 13.98
N HIS A 101 4.86 8.59 14.37
CA HIS A 101 4.45 8.73 15.76
C HIS A 101 3.70 7.49 16.29
N ALA A 102 2.84 6.87 15.48
CA ALA A 102 2.13 5.64 15.85
C ALA A 102 3.07 4.45 16.01
N VAL A 103 4.02 4.28 15.08
CA VAL A 103 5.09 3.27 15.18
C VAL A 103 5.95 3.51 16.43
N THR A 104 6.30 4.76 16.73
CA THR A 104 7.04 5.10 17.95
C THR A 104 6.26 4.71 19.22
N GLN A 105 4.95 4.96 19.25
CA GLN A 105 4.10 4.53 20.36
C GLN A 105 4.04 3.00 20.48
N PHE A 106 3.94 2.30 19.35
CA PHE A 106 3.96 0.84 19.30
C PHE A 106 5.26 0.24 19.84
N ILE A 107 6.42 0.71 19.37
CA ILE A 107 7.74 0.23 19.84
C ILE A 107 7.83 0.31 21.36
N ASN A 108 7.37 1.42 21.95
CA ASN A 108 7.42 1.67 23.39
C ASN A 108 6.33 0.96 24.20
N SER A 109 5.45 0.20 23.55
CA SER A 109 4.41 -0.58 24.22
C SER A 109 4.87 -2.02 24.51
N GLU A 110 4.12 -2.71 25.37
CA GLU A 110 4.31 -4.15 25.62
C GLU A 110 3.71 -5.04 24.53
N LYS A 111 3.02 -4.47 23.53
CA LYS A 111 2.40 -5.24 22.45
C LYS A 111 3.42 -5.74 21.45
N CYS A 112 3.28 -6.96 20.96
CA CYS A 112 4.16 -7.50 19.93
C CYS A 112 3.70 -7.20 18.51
N TRP A 113 2.43 -6.88 18.29
CA TRP A 113 1.87 -6.61 16.97
C TRP A 113 1.29 -5.21 16.84
N HIS A 114 1.27 -4.68 15.62
CA HIS A 114 0.82 -3.32 15.34
C HIS A 114 -0.02 -3.24 14.07
N VAL A 115 -1.21 -2.65 14.15
CA VAL A 115 -2.07 -2.38 12.99
C VAL A 115 -2.41 -0.90 12.93
N GLN A 116 -2.31 -0.30 11.74
CA GLN A 116 -2.69 1.09 11.50
C GLN A 116 -3.83 1.21 10.47
N ARG A 117 -4.91 1.90 10.85
CA ARG A 117 -6.11 2.13 10.04
C ARG A 117 -6.54 3.60 10.10
N ASP A 118 -6.11 4.39 9.14
CA ASP A 118 -6.36 5.83 9.12
C ASP A 118 -7.40 6.25 8.06
N HIS A 119 -7.67 5.45 7.02
CA HIS A 119 -8.57 5.84 5.94
C HIS A 119 -9.58 4.76 5.59
N GLU A 120 -10.73 5.15 5.05
CA GLU A 120 -11.81 4.24 4.62
C GLU A 120 -11.41 3.19 3.58
N LEU A 121 -10.27 3.38 2.93
CA LEU A 121 -9.70 2.40 2.00
C LEU A 121 -8.95 1.26 2.73
N GLN A 122 -8.83 1.34 4.06
CA GLN A 122 -8.13 0.38 4.93
C GLN A 122 -9.12 -0.40 5.81
N LYS A 123 -10.32 -0.71 5.28
CA LYS A 123 -11.40 -1.36 6.04
C LYS A 123 -11.15 -2.83 6.42
N GLY A 124 -10.09 -3.46 5.91
CA GLY A 124 -9.69 -4.82 6.29
C GLY A 124 -9.08 -4.86 7.70
N LEU A 125 -9.16 -6.01 8.35
CA LEU A 125 -8.71 -6.18 9.74
C LEU A 125 -7.23 -5.82 9.92
N LEU A 126 -6.42 -6.14 8.92
CA LEU A 126 -4.96 -5.94 8.91
C LEU A 126 -4.52 -4.62 8.25
N GLY A 127 -5.44 -3.68 8.08
CA GLY A 127 -5.13 -2.30 7.68
C GLY A 127 -4.57 -2.13 6.26
N ALA A 128 -4.89 -3.05 5.33
CA ALA A 128 -4.42 -3.02 3.93
C ALA A 128 -2.89 -3.07 3.77
N GLY A 129 -2.20 -3.73 4.71
CA GLY A 129 -0.75 -3.91 4.69
C GLY A 129 0.03 -2.90 5.51
N PHE A 130 -0.59 -2.29 6.52
CA PHE A 130 0.07 -1.54 7.60
C PHE A 130 0.08 -2.38 8.88
N LEU A 131 0.86 -3.46 8.81
CA LEU A 131 1.08 -4.41 9.89
C LEU A 131 2.55 -4.42 10.26
N GLY A 132 2.82 -4.40 11.56
CA GLY A 132 4.15 -4.53 12.15
C GLY A 132 4.20 -5.55 13.28
N GLY A 133 5.42 -5.93 13.65
CA GLY A 133 5.67 -6.95 14.65
C GLY A 133 7.00 -6.78 15.39
N LYS A 134 7.16 -7.48 16.52
CA LYS A 134 8.39 -7.55 17.31
C LYS A 134 8.89 -8.99 17.43
N ALA A 135 10.21 -9.18 17.39
CA ALA A 135 10.85 -10.46 17.65
C ALA A 135 10.56 -11.00 19.08
N ALA A 136 10.21 -10.10 20.01
CA ALA A 136 9.84 -10.43 21.37
C ALA A 136 8.64 -11.39 21.49
N TRP A 137 7.84 -11.56 20.43
CA TRP A 137 6.76 -12.55 20.41
C TRP A 137 7.27 -14.00 20.52
N GLY A 138 8.47 -14.28 20.00
CA GLY A 138 9.08 -15.61 20.03
C GLY A 138 9.73 -15.97 18.70
N GLN A 139 11.04 -16.21 18.70
CA GLN A 139 11.79 -16.47 17.45
C GLN A 139 11.31 -17.72 16.71
N GLU A 140 11.13 -18.83 17.42
CA GLU A 140 10.68 -20.10 16.85
C GLU A 140 9.24 -20.00 16.35
N ASP A 141 8.36 -19.34 17.12
CA ASP A 141 6.97 -19.12 16.73
C ASP A 141 6.88 -18.25 15.47
N LEU A 142 7.69 -17.20 15.35
CA LEU A 142 7.73 -16.35 14.15
C LEU A 142 8.24 -17.12 12.92
N ILE A 143 9.24 -17.99 13.08
CA ILE A 143 9.74 -18.85 11.98
C ILE A 143 8.64 -19.82 11.53
N ASN A 144 7.96 -20.46 12.47
CA ASN A 144 6.85 -21.37 12.18
C ASN A 144 5.69 -20.63 11.49
N LEU A 145 5.36 -19.43 11.97
CA LEU A 145 4.33 -18.57 11.38
C LEU A 145 4.72 -18.15 9.95
N ARG A 146 5.96 -17.73 9.72
CA ARG A 146 6.49 -17.43 8.38
C ARG A 146 6.28 -18.61 7.43
N GLN A 147 6.72 -19.79 7.86
CA GLN A 147 6.63 -21.00 7.05
C GLN A 147 5.18 -21.37 6.72
N HIS A 148 4.27 -21.23 7.69
CA HIS A 148 2.86 -21.47 7.48
C HIS A 148 2.22 -20.45 6.52
N LEU A 149 2.44 -19.16 6.75
CA LEU A 149 1.95 -18.07 5.91
C LEU A 149 2.41 -18.20 4.47
N LEU A 150 3.73 -18.35 4.25
CA LEU A 150 4.29 -18.43 2.91
C LEU A 150 3.77 -19.68 2.16
N ASN A 151 3.55 -20.79 2.87
CA ASN A 151 2.95 -21.99 2.30
C ASN A 151 1.52 -21.74 1.83
N GLU A 152 0.67 -21.11 2.66
CA GLU A 152 -0.72 -20.85 2.31
C GLU A 152 -0.85 -19.80 1.20
N LEU A 153 -0.07 -18.73 1.26
CA LEU A 153 -0.02 -17.66 0.26
C LEU A 153 0.51 -18.14 -1.11
N SER A 154 1.28 -19.23 -1.14
CA SER A 154 1.76 -19.82 -2.40
C SER A 154 0.68 -20.63 -3.14
N ARG A 155 -0.37 -21.07 -2.43
CA ARG A 155 -1.41 -21.99 -2.93
C ARG A 155 -2.71 -21.30 -3.30
N HIS A 156 -2.90 -20.05 -2.87
CA HIS A 156 -4.16 -19.34 -2.96
C HIS A 156 -3.94 -17.91 -3.48
N GLU A 157 -4.95 -17.38 -4.16
CA GLU A 157 -4.89 -16.04 -4.75
C GLU A 157 -5.42 -14.94 -3.80
N ASP A 158 -6.20 -15.32 -2.78
CA ASP A 158 -6.83 -14.38 -1.85
C ASP A 158 -5.96 -14.17 -0.60
N GLU A 159 -4.95 -13.32 -0.74
CA GLU A 159 -4.02 -12.98 0.36
C GLU A 159 -4.74 -12.43 1.58
N ASP A 160 -5.68 -11.50 1.40
CA ASP A 160 -6.34 -10.84 2.54
C ASP A 160 -7.08 -11.86 3.41
N LYS A 161 -7.80 -12.79 2.79
CA LYS A 161 -8.48 -13.87 3.51
C LYS A 161 -7.51 -14.78 4.26
N ILE A 162 -6.40 -15.19 3.64
CA ILE A 162 -5.40 -16.05 4.29
C ILE A 162 -4.80 -15.36 5.50
N LEU A 163 -4.47 -14.07 5.35
CA LEU A 163 -3.90 -13.30 6.43
C LEU A 163 -4.92 -13.13 7.56
N GLU A 164 -6.19 -12.91 7.27
CA GLU A 164 -7.26 -12.89 8.29
C GLU A 164 -7.35 -14.27 8.98
N ASP A 165 -7.49 -15.36 8.23
CA ASP A 165 -7.64 -16.72 8.78
C ASP A 165 -6.45 -17.13 9.68
N ILE A 166 -5.22 -16.71 9.35
CA ILE A 166 -4.00 -17.10 10.08
C ILE A 166 -3.61 -16.09 11.17
N LEU A 167 -3.62 -14.79 10.86
CA LEU A 167 -3.12 -13.77 11.78
C LEU A 167 -4.18 -13.32 12.78
N GLU A 168 -5.44 -13.15 12.37
CA GLU A 168 -6.48 -12.62 13.29
C GLU A 168 -6.52 -13.36 14.63
N PRO A 169 -6.53 -14.71 14.69
CA PRO A 169 -6.58 -15.43 15.97
C PRO A 169 -5.38 -15.14 16.86
N LEU A 170 -4.20 -14.87 16.28
CA LEU A 170 -2.95 -14.59 16.99
C LEU A 170 -2.91 -13.13 17.48
N LEU A 171 -3.54 -12.21 16.75
CA LEU A 171 -3.48 -10.79 17.00
C LEU A 171 -4.39 -10.33 18.16
N GLN A 172 -5.47 -11.06 18.49
CA GLN A 172 -6.54 -10.58 19.36
C GLN A 172 -6.10 -10.07 20.75
N GLN A 173 -5.02 -10.61 21.31
CA GLN A 173 -4.59 -10.26 22.68
C GLN A 173 -3.32 -9.40 22.74
N ASP A 174 -2.49 -9.47 21.70
CA ASP A 174 -1.14 -8.89 21.70
C ASP A 174 -0.92 -7.88 20.56
N THR A 175 -1.97 -7.15 20.19
CA THR A 175 -1.93 -6.13 19.14
C THR A 175 -2.23 -4.74 19.69
N MET A 176 -1.44 -3.76 19.26
CA MET A 176 -1.79 -2.35 19.32
C MET A 176 -2.46 -1.95 18.02
N VAL A 177 -3.70 -1.48 18.10
CA VAL A 177 -4.45 -1.01 16.92
C VAL A 177 -4.59 0.50 16.98
N HIS A 178 -3.95 1.23 16.07
CA HIS A 178 -4.25 2.63 15.83
C HIS A 178 -5.33 2.75 14.76
N SER A 179 -6.54 3.17 15.13
CA SER A 179 -7.67 3.24 14.21
C SER A 179 -8.43 4.56 14.30
N SER A 180 -8.63 5.21 13.16
CA SER A 180 -9.48 6.40 13.01
C SER A 180 -10.85 6.11 12.42
N ILE A 181 -11.05 4.89 11.90
CA ILE A 181 -12.24 4.53 11.11
C ILE A 181 -13.01 3.33 11.64
N LEU A 182 -12.41 2.46 12.47
CA LEU A 182 -13.05 1.25 13.00
C LEU A 182 -12.85 1.11 14.52
N CYS A 183 -12.51 2.19 15.21
CA CYS A 183 -12.20 2.17 16.64
C CYS A 183 -13.35 1.69 17.53
N TRP A 184 -14.59 1.64 17.02
CA TRP A 184 -15.74 1.07 17.73
C TRP A 184 -15.88 -0.45 17.54
N GLN A 185 -15.20 -1.04 16.56
CA GLN A 185 -15.24 -2.49 16.31
C GLN A 185 -14.09 -3.22 16.99
N ASP A 186 -12.91 -2.59 17.03
CA ASP A 186 -11.72 -3.18 17.63
C ASP A 186 -11.72 -2.93 19.14
N SER A 187 -12.01 -3.97 19.92
CA SER A 187 -11.88 -3.90 21.37
C SER A 187 -10.42 -3.60 21.73
N GLY A 188 -10.15 -2.37 22.20
CA GLY A 188 -8.79 -1.93 22.55
C GLY A 188 -8.07 -1.11 21.48
N ALA A 189 -8.74 -0.67 20.41
CA ALA A 189 -8.16 0.34 19.53
C ALA A 189 -7.83 1.63 20.29
N VAL A 190 -6.65 2.18 20.00
CA VAL A 190 -6.15 3.43 20.55
C VAL A 190 -6.19 4.53 19.48
N PRO A 191 -6.37 5.81 19.88
CA PRO A 191 -6.27 6.91 18.94
C PRO A 191 -4.83 7.07 18.46
N PHE A 192 -4.65 7.55 17.24
CA PHE A 192 -3.33 7.97 16.77
C PHE A 192 -2.74 9.07 17.68
N PRO A 193 -1.43 9.01 17.99
CA PRO A 193 -0.78 9.92 18.95
C PRO A 193 -0.64 11.37 18.45
N SER A 194 -0.90 11.63 17.17
CA SER A 194 -0.82 12.97 16.59
C SER A 194 -2.02 13.25 15.71
N LYS A 195 -2.42 14.51 15.58
CA LYS A 195 -3.58 14.91 14.79
C LYS A 195 -3.31 14.78 13.28
N ARG A 196 -4.31 14.30 12.53
CA ARG A 196 -4.27 14.19 11.07
C ARG A 196 -4.22 15.58 10.45
N ARG A 197 -3.30 15.80 9.50
CA ARG A 197 -3.29 17.02 8.67
C ARG A 197 -4.40 16.94 7.62
N PRO A 198 -5.07 18.06 7.30
CA PRO A 198 -6.19 18.03 6.35
C PRO A 198 -5.80 17.40 5.01
N GLY A 199 -6.54 16.37 4.60
CA GLY A 199 -6.31 15.65 3.35
C GLY A 199 -5.19 14.62 3.37
N GLU A 200 -4.37 14.53 4.42
CA GLU A 200 -3.37 13.48 4.56
C GLU A 200 -3.95 12.26 5.29
N TRP A 201 -3.54 11.05 4.92
CA TRP A 201 -3.81 9.83 5.69
C TRP A 201 -2.69 8.82 5.53
N ILE A 202 -2.57 7.90 6.48
CA ILE A 202 -1.61 6.80 6.40
C ILE A 202 -2.03 5.86 5.26
N GLY A 203 -1.10 5.58 4.34
CA GLY A 203 -1.39 4.77 3.15
C GLY A 203 -1.83 5.52 1.91
N MET A 204 -1.78 6.86 1.91
CA MET A 204 -1.84 7.62 0.67
C MET A 204 -0.58 7.37 -0.20
N THR A 205 -0.71 7.48 -1.52
CA THR A 205 0.43 7.35 -2.44
C THR A 205 1.32 8.60 -2.40
N LEU A 206 2.56 8.48 -2.89
CA LEU A 206 3.45 9.63 -3.07
C LEU A 206 2.83 10.72 -3.94
N ASP A 207 2.10 10.35 -5.00
CA ASP A 207 1.42 11.31 -5.87
C ASP A 207 0.25 12.03 -5.18
N GLN A 208 -0.51 11.32 -4.35
CA GLN A 208 -1.53 11.93 -3.51
C GLN A 208 -0.90 12.93 -2.54
N GLN A 209 0.21 12.57 -1.88
CA GLN A 209 0.93 13.46 -0.98
C GLN A 209 1.46 14.71 -1.71
N LYS A 210 2.05 14.55 -2.90
CA LYS A 210 2.50 15.68 -3.75
C LYS A 210 1.35 16.61 -4.12
N SER A 211 0.20 16.03 -4.49
CA SER A 211 -1.00 16.78 -4.85
C SER A 211 -1.52 17.63 -3.69
N ILE A 212 -1.55 17.06 -2.47
CA ILE A 212 -1.94 17.78 -1.25
C ILE A 212 -0.97 18.93 -0.97
N LYS A 213 0.34 18.67 -0.97
CA LYS A 213 1.38 19.69 -0.75
C LYS A 213 1.26 20.85 -1.76
N ASN A 214 0.93 20.56 -3.00
CA ASN A 214 0.74 21.58 -4.04
C ASN A 214 -0.51 22.45 -3.79
N ILE A 215 -1.62 21.85 -3.34
CA ILE A 215 -2.83 22.59 -2.95
C ILE A 215 -2.54 23.49 -1.75
N GLU A 216 -1.83 23.00 -0.75
CA GLU A 216 -1.44 23.77 0.43
C GLU A 216 -0.55 24.96 0.08
N ARG A 217 0.46 24.75 -0.77
CA ARG A 217 1.32 25.84 -1.28
C ARG A 217 0.50 26.91 -2.01
N LYS A 218 -0.44 26.51 -2.87
CA LYS A 218 -1.32 27.46 -3.57
C LYS A 218 -2.19 28.26 -2.59
N ARG A 219 -2.78 27.60 -1.59
CA ARG A 219 -3.57 28.27 -0.53
C ARG A 219 -2.72 29.25 0.27
N PHE A 220 -1.51 28.87 0.64
CA PHE A 220 -0.58 29.75 1.36
C PHE A 220 -0.20 30.98 0.52
N THR A 221 0.10 30.80 -0.76
CA THR A 221 0.39 31.91 -1.68
C THR A 221 -0.82 32.84 -1.83
N HIS A 222 -2.03 32.30 -1.96
CA HIS A 222 -3.25 33.11 -2.03
C HIS A 222 -3.47 33.91 -0.73
N LYS A 223 -3.31 33.28 0.43
CA LYS A 223 -3.40 33.95 1.73
C LYS A 223 -2.36 35.07 1.84
N LYS A 224 -1.10 34.81 1.50
CA LYS A 224 -0.03 35.82 1.53
C LYS A 224 -0.33 37.01 0.60
N ILE A 225 -0.85 36.75 -0.59
CA ILE A 225 -1.27 37.81 -1.52
C ILE A 225 -2.44 38.61 -0.94
N SER A 226 -3.44 37.96 -0.34
CA SER A 226 -4.57 38.60 0.33
C SER A 226 -4.09 39.51 1.46
N ASP A 227 -3.26 38.98 2.36
CA ASP A 227 -2.71 39.73 3.50
C ASP A 227 -1.85 40.92 3.04
N MET A 228 -1.11 40.77 1.92
CA MET A 228 -0.33 41.86 1.32
C MET A 228 -1.20 42.94 0.68
N LYS A 229 -2.32 42.57 0.03
CA LYS A 229 -3.28 43.53 -0.54
C LYS A 229 -3.99 44.32 0.56
N GLU A 230 -4.38 43.65 1.63
CA GLU A 230 -4.98 44.25 2.82
C GLU A 230 -4.03 45.25 3.48
N LYS A 231 -2.76 44.86 3.71
CA LYS A 231 -1.73 45.76 4.29
C LYS A 231 -1.38 46.96 3.41
N LYS A 232 -1.57 46.88 2.09
CA LYS A 232 -1.32 47.99 1.16
C LYS A 232 -2.54 48.91 0.95
N GLY A 233 -3.64 48.67 1.66
CA GLY A 233 -4.87 49.44 1.47
C GLY A 233 -5.49 49.27 0.07
N MET A 234 -5.07 48.24 -0.68
CA MET A 234 -5.65 47.92 -1.97
C MET A 234 -7.01 47.28 -1.74
N LYS A 235 -8.09 48.07 -1.90
CA LYS A 235 -9.46 47.54 -1.93
C LYS A 235 -9.54 46.45 -3.01
N ILE A 236 -10.03 45.28 -2.61
CA ILE A 236 -10.47 44.26 -3.56
C ILE A 236 -11.69 44.88 -4.27
N ILE A 237 -11.49 45.41 -5.47
CA ILE A 237 -12.59 45.67 -6.38
C ILE A 237 -13.07 44.28 -6.80
N GLN A 238 -14.15 43.80 -6.17
CA GLN A 238 -14.94 42.76 -6.80
C GLN A 238 -15.51 43.38 -8.07
N GLU A 239 -14.93 43.06 -9.23
CA GLU A 239 -15.60 43.27 -10.49
C GLU A 239 -16.85 42.40 -10.48
N GLU A 240 -17.98 42.98 -10.09
CA GLU A 240 -19.28 42.51 -10.53
C GLU A 240 -19.29 42.60 -12.05
N ARG A 241 -18.92 41.50 -12.72
CA ARG A 241 -19.26 41.32 -14.13
C ARG A 241 -20.77 41.19 -14.20
N THR A 242 -21.44 42.30 -14.46
CA THR A 242 -22.77 42.33 -15.04
C THR A 242 -22.73 41.57 -16.37
N VAL A 243 -23.31 40.37 -16.37
CA VAL A 243 -23.62 39.63 -17.59
C VAL A 243 -24.80 40.34 -18.27
N PRO A 244 -24.74 40.66 -19.58
CA PRO A 244 -25.87 41.27 -20.27
C PRO A 244 -27.08 40.33 -20.28
N GLU A 245 -28.24 40.86 -19.91
CA GLU A 245 -29.56 40.27 -20.17
C GLU A 245 -29.75 40.11 -21.68
N ASN A 246 -29.53 38.90 -22.20
CA ASN A 246 -30.26 38.32 -23.33
C ASN A 246 -29.72 36.93 -23.67
N MET A 247 -30.29 35.89 -23.06
CA MET A 247 -30.50 34.58 -23.68
C MET A 247 -31.45 33.76 -22.80
N ASN A 248 -32.75 33.95 -23.03
CA ASN A 248 -33.74 32.93 -22.70
C ASN A 248 -33.55 31.77 -23.70
N ASP A 249 -33.19 30.58 -23.19
CA ASP A 249 -33.86 29.31 -23.50
C ASP A 249 -32.99 28.10 -23.09
N MET A 250 -33.05 27.73 -21.81
CA MET A 250 -33.12 26.32 -21.38
C MET A 250 -33.45 26.27 -19.89
N LYS A 251 -34.75 26.07 -19.57
CA LYS A 251 -35.20 25.74 -18.22
C LYS A 251 -34.86 24.27 -17.94
N ILE A 252 -33.89 24.02 -17.07
CA ILE A 252 -33.92 22.86 -16.16
C ILE A 252 -34.15 23.43 -14.76
N VAL A 253 -35.33 23.12 -14.22
CA VAL A 253 -35.79 23.56 -12.91
C VAL A 253 -35.04 22.77 -11.84
N ILE A 254 -34.15 23.44 -11.12
CA ILE A 254 -33.85 23.11 -9.73
C ILE A 254 -34.07 24.40 -8.94
N ASN A 255 -35.18 24.47 -8.20
CA ASN A 255 -35.46 25.56 -7.30
C ASN A 255 -34.41 25.59 -6.18
N SER A 256 -33.49 26.56 -6.25
CA SER A 256 -32.77 27.07 -5.09
C SER A 256 -33.52 28.30 -4.57
N THR A 257 -34.05 28.25 -3.35
CA THR A 257 -34.44 29.46 -2.62
C THR A 257 -33.26 29.96 -1.82
N GLU A 258 -32.70 31.09 -2.24
CA GLU A 258 -31.85 31.96 -1.42
C GLU A 258 -32.71 32.92 -0.56
N ASN A 259 -32.12 33.32 0.55
CA ASN A 259 -32.43 34.47 1.39
C ASN A 259 -33.69 34.46 2.26
N THR A 260 -33.52 33.94 3.48
CA THR A 260 -33.85 34.72 4.69
C THR A 260 -32.78 34.49 5.76
N GLU A 261 -31.83 35.44 5.89
CA GLU A 261 -31.11 35.67 7.15
C GLU A 261 -32.10 36.20 8.19
N LYS A 262 -32.71 35.31 8.98
CA LYS A 262 -33.28 35.66 10.29
C LYS A 262 -33.11 34.50 11.28
N ASN A 263 -32.38 34.77 12.37
CA ASN A 263 -32.38 34.08 13.66
C ASN A 263 -32.45 32.54 13.64
N TRP A 264 -31.28 31.91 13.64
CA TRP A 264 -31.15 30.47 13.93
C TRP A 264 -31.32 30.21 15.44
N ASN A 265 -32.54 29.86 15.84
CA ASN A 265 -32.85 29.34 17.17
C ASN A 265 -32.70 27.81 17.17
N ARG A 266 -31.90 27.27 18.11
CA ARG A 266 -31.31 25.92 18.10
C ARG A 266 -32.27 24.75 18.40
N ASN A 267 -33.59 24.95 18.38
CA ASN A 267 -34.54 24.00 19.00
C ASN A 267 -35.51 23.25 18.06
N ASN A 268 -35.44 23.36 16.73
CA ASN A 268 -36.40 22.66 15.85
C ASN A 268 -35.80 22.10 14.55
N MET A 269 -34.98 21.05 14.63
CA MET A 269 -34.79 20.12 13.52
C MET A 269 -34.90 18.68 14.03
N LYS A 270 -36.12 18.15 14.04
CA LYS A 270 -36.37 16.70 14.05
C LYS A 270 -36.61 16.26 12.61
N ILE A 271 -35.54 16.00 11.86
CA ILE A 271 -35.68 15.14 10.67
C ILE A 271 -35.92 13.72 11.23
N PRO A 272 -37.00 13.01 10.86
CA PRO A 272 -37.25 11.69 11.41
C PRO A 272 -36.15 10.74 10.93
N PHE A 273 -35.36 10.22 11.87
CA PHE A 273 -34.29 9.23 11.64
C PHE A 273 -34.75 8.05 10.76
N LYS A 274 -36.05 7.72 10.79
CA LYS A 274 -36.68 6.71 9.92
C LYS A 274 -36.55 7.02 8.42
N SER A 275 -36.63 8.28 8.01
CA SER A 275 -36.58 8.65 6.59
C SER A 275 -35.17 8.46 6.01
N ILE A 276 -34.15 8.84 6.77
CA ILE A 276 -32.73 8.65 6.41
C ILE A 276 -32.38 7.15 6.37
N MET A 277 -32.90 6.36 7.31
CA MET A 277 -32.67 4.91 7.33
C MET A 277 -33.33 4.17 6.17
N ILE A 278 -34.50 4.63 5.70
CA ILE A 278 -35.16 4.05 4.52
C ILE A 278 -34.33 4.33 3.25
N GLU A 279 -33.85 5.55 3.09
CA GLU A 279 -33.05 5.96 1.94
C GLU A 279 -31.70 5.22 1.91
N TYR A 280 -31.04 5.09 3.07
CA TYR A 280 -29.82 4.29 3.22
C TYR A 280 -30.03 2.82 2.85
N ASN A 281 -31.13 2.20 3.29
CA ASN A 281 -31.42 0.80 2.98
C ASN A 281 -31.73 0.58 1.49
N ASN A 282 -32.37 1.55 0.83
CA ASN A 282 -32.62 1.51 -0.61
C ASN A 282 -31.32 1.59 -1.41
N VAL A 283 -30.41 2.50 -1.05
CA VAL A 283 -29.08 2.59 -1.66
C VAL A 283 -28.29 1.29 -1.45
N LYS A 284 -28.32 0.73 -0.22
CA LYS A 284 -27.65 -0.54 0.09
C LYS A 284 -28.17 -1.71 -0.75
N LYS A 285 -29.48 -1.75 -1.02
CA LYS A 285 -30.11 -2.78 -1.87
C LYS A 285 -29.68 -2.65 -3.33
N ILE A 286 -29.62 -1.43 -3.86
CA ILE A 286 -29.19 -1.15 -5.24
C ILE A 286 -27.71 -1.54 -5.43
N VAL A 287 -26.84 -1.18 -4.49
CA VAL A 287 -25.42 -1.53 -4.54
C VAL A 287 -25.24 -3.05 -4.52
N LYS A 288 -25.96 -3.77 -3.65
CA LYS A 288 -25.88 -5.23 -3.57
C LYS A 288 -26.32 -5.92 -4.88
N SER A 289 -27.39 -5.43 -5.51
CA SER A 289 -27.86 -5.94 -6.81
C SER A 289 -26.81 -5.76 -7.91
N LYS A 290 -26.20 -4.58 -8.00
CA LYS A 290 -25.16 -4.30 -8.99
C LYS A 290 -23.89 -5.11 -8.78
N MET A 291 -23.51 -5.38 -7.53
CA MET A 291 -22.35 -6.24 -7.26
C MET A 291 -22.59 -7.69 -7.70
N GLN A 292 -23.81 -8.21 -7.55
CA GLN A 292 -24.16 -9.56 -8.02
C GLN A 292 -24.14 -9.65 -9.55
N GLU A 293 -24.66 -8.63 -10.27
CA GLU A 293 -24.59 -8.56 -11.74
C GLU A 293 -23.13 -8.57 -12.24
N ILE A 294 -22.24 -7.80 -11.61
CA ILE A 294 -20.80 -7.77 -11.94
C ILE A 294 -20.14 -9.13 -11.70
N GLU A 295 -20.50 -9.82 -10.62
CA GLU A 295 -19.96 -11.13 -10.29
C GLU A 295 -20.37 -12.20 -11.31
N GLU A 296 -21.62 -12.16 -11.78
CA GLU A 296 -22.12 -13.05 -12.83
C GLU A 296 -21.45 -12.77 -14.18
N GLU A 297 -21.27 -11.51 -14.56
CA GLU A 297 -20.53 -11.14 -15.78
C GLU A 297 -19.08 -11.65 -15.75
N ASN A 298 -18.42 -11.58 -14.58
CA ASN A 298 -17.05 -12.05 -14.42
C ASN A 298 -16.95 -13.58 -14.50
N LYS A 299 -17.92 -14.33 -13.95
CA LYS A 299 -18.00 -15.80 -14.10
C LYS A 299 -18.12 -16.22 -15.55
N VAL A 300 -18.93 -15.49 -16.35
CA VAL A 300 -19.07 -15.74 -17.79
C VAL A 300 -17.76 -15.46 -18.55
N LYS A 301 -17.06 -14.37 -18.24
CA LYS A 301 -15.76 -14.03 -18.84
C LYS A 301 -14.69 -15.07 -18.53
N GLN A 302 -14.64 -15.56 -17.29
CA GLN A 302 -13.68 -16.59 -16.85
C GLN A 302 -13.94 -17.94 -17.51
N HIS A 303 -15.20 -18.33 -17.67
CA HIS A 303 -15.58 -19.53 -18.41
C HIS A 303 -15.14 -19.45 -19.89
N ASN A 304 -15.38 -18.32 -20.55
CA ASN A 304 -14.98 -18.10 -21.95
C ASN A 304 -13.46 -18.13 -22.14
N HIS A 305 -12.69 -17.57 -21.21
CA HIS A 305 -11.22 -17.61 -21.24
C HIS A 305 -10.68 -19.04 -21.09
N THR A 306 -11.29 -19.83 -20.19
CA THR A 306 -10.92 -21.24 -19.96
C THR A 306 -11.19 -22.09 -21.20
N VAL A 307 -12.32 -21.89 -21.87
CA VAL A 307 -12.66 -22.57 -23.13
C VAL A 307 -11.69 -22.21 -24.26
N GLN A 308 -11.23 -20.96 -24.34
CA GLN A 308 -10.22 -20.55 -25.33
C GLN A 308 -8.84 -21.19 -25.07
N MET A 309 -8.42 -21.29 -23.81
CA MET A 309 -7.15 -21.94 -23.43
C MET A 309 -7.14 -23.43 -23.79
N ILE A 310 -8.26 -24.14 -23.56
CA ILE A 310 -8.39 -25.56 -23.90
C ILE A 310 -8.30 -25.79 -25.42
N LYS A 311 -8.95 -24.94 -26.22
CA LYS A 311 -8.86 -24.99 -27.69
C LYS A 311 -7.44 -24.72 -28.21
N LYS A 312 -6.70 -23.83 -27.56
CA LYS A 312 -5.30 -23.51 -27.94
C LYS A 312 -4.35 -24.67 -27.63
N LYS A 313 -4.59 -25.38 -26.53
CA LYS A 313 -3.78 -26.54 -26.10
C LYS A 313 -4.02 -27.80 -26.96
N GLN A 314 -5.23 -27.97 -27.50
CA GLN A 314 -5.53 -29.06 -28.44
C GLN A 314 -4.88 -28.85 -29.82
N ASN A 315 -4.72 -27.60 -30.27
CA ASN A 315 -4.06 -27.30 -31.55
C ASN A 315 -2.51 -27.38 -31.48
N SER A 316 -1.90 -27.24 -30.30
CA SER A 316 -0.44 -27.37 -30.14
C SER A 316 0.06 -28.82 -30.06
N SER A 317 -0.83 -29.80 -29.86
CA SER A 317 -0.45 -31.21 -29.64
C SER A 317 -0.27 -32.02 -30.92
N LEU A 318 -0.36 -31.40 -32.11
CA LEU A 318 -0.28 -32.08 -33.42
C LEU A 318 1.04 -31.88 -34.19
N ASN A 319 2.01 -31.13 -33.66
CA ASN A 319 3.30 -30.91 -34.31
C ASN A 319 4.47 -31.10 -33.33
N SER A 320 4.99 -32.34 -33.21
CA SER A 320 6.43 -32.61 -33.03
C SER A 320 6.71 -34.10 -32.86
N LEU A 321 7.03 -34.78 -33.95
CA LEU A 321 7.86 -35.98 -33.93
C LEU A 321 9.10 -35.70 -34.78
N GLY A 322 10.23 -35.51 -34.13
CA GLY A 322 11.53 -35.31 -34.76
C GLY A 322 12.65 -35.60 -33.77
N LYS A 323 13.19 -36.81 -33.85
CA LYS A 323 14.32 -37.31 -33.05
C LYS A 323 15.59 -36.48 -33.33
N THR A 324 16.29 -36.03 -32.30
CA THR A 324 17.75 -35.84 -32.36
C THR A 324 18.39 -36.17 -31.01
N THR A 325 19.51 -36.89 -31.11
CA THR A 325 20.40 -37.43 -30.07
C THR A 325 20.91 -36.40 -29.06
N MET A 326 20.85 -36.73 -27.77
CA MET A 326 21.39 -35.93 -26.67
C MET A 326 22.89 -36.18 -26.46
N VAL A 327 23.66 -35.09 -26.39
CA VAL A 327 24.96 -35.01 -25.70
C VAL A 327 24.68 -34.34 -24.34
N PRO A 328 25.35 -34.71 -23.23
CA PRO A 328 25.02 -34.15 -21.92
C PRO A 328 25.51 -32.69 -21.87
N ALA A 329 24.56 -31.74 -21.83
CA ALA A 329 24.85 -30.38 -21.46
C ALA A 329 25.24 -30.36 -19.98
N ALA A 330 26.47 -29.97 -19.69
CA ALA A 330 26.86 -29.61 -18.33
C ALA A 330 25.89 -28.53 -17.84
N LEU A 331 25.21 -28.80 -16.73
CA LEU A 331 24.42 -27.81 -16.01
C LEU A 331 25.38 -26.70 -15.55
N LEU A 332 25.41 -25.59 -16.28
CA LEU A 332 26.05 -24.37 -15.83
C LEU A 332 25.40 -23.97 -14.50
N SER A 333 26.21 -23.63 -13.50
CA SER A 333 25.67 -23.12 -12.26
C SER A 333 24.96 -21.80 -12.52
N GLU A 334 23.95 -21.46 -11.71
CA GLU A 334 23.24 -20.18 -11.83
C GLU A 334 24.20 -18.98 -11.69
N HIS A 335 25.34 -19.17 -11.02
CA HIS A 335 26.45 -18.23 -10.98
C HIS A 335 27.08 -18.00 -12.37
N ASP A 336 27.29 -19.06 -13.15
CA ASP A 336 27.83 -18.96 -14.51
C ASP A 336 26.83 -18.34 -15.50
N ILE A 337 25.53 -18.57 -15.28
CA ILE A 337 24.46 -17.92 -16.04
C ILE A 337 24.39 -16.43 -15.71
N ASN A 338 24.48 -16.05 -14.44
CA ASN A 338 24.48 -14.65 -14.02
C ASN A 338 25.73 -13.88 -14.47
N LEU A 339 26.90 -14.54 -14.49
CA LEU A 339 28.12 -13.97 -15.09
C LEU A 339 27.97 -13.78 -16.60
N SER A 340 27.38 -14.75 -17.31
CA SER A 340 27.16 -14.65 -18.77
C SER A 340 26.09 -13.64 -19.17
N LEU A 341 25.16 -13.31 -18.26
CA LEU A 341 24.15 -12.25 -18.42
C LEU A 341 24.62 -10.87 -17.92
N GLY A 342 25.84 -10.75 -17.39
CA GLY A 342 26.41 -9.47 -16.94
C GLY A 342 25.79 -8.91 -15.66
N ILE A 343 25.14 -9.74 -14.83
CA ILE A 343 24.61 -9.30 -13.53
C ILE A 343 25.74 -9.27 -12.52
N THR A 344 26.41 -8.11 -12.38
CA THR A 344 27.40 -7.89 -11.32
C THR A 344 26.70 -7.74 -9.97
N THR A 345 27.11 -8.51 -8.96
CA THR A 345 26.62 -8.31 -7.58
C THR A 345 26.90 -6.89 -7.11
N CYS A 346 25.95 -6.28 -6.39
CA CYS A 346 26.20 -4.97 -5.76
C CYS A 346 27.45 -5.03 -4.86
N PRO A 347 28.22 -3.94 -4.77
CA PRO A 347 29.43 -3.93 -3.95
C PRO A 347 29.11 -4.22 -2.49
N GLY A 348 29.79 -5.18 -1.87
CA GLY A 348 29.52 -5.60 -0.49
C GLY A 348 29.69 -4.47 0.52
N GLN A 349 30.62 -3.54 0.27
CA GLN A 349 30.86 -2.36 1.10
C GLN A 349 29.68 -1.36 1.13
N CYS A 350 28.72 -1.50 0.22
CA CYS A 350 27.52 -0.67 0.19
C CYS A 350 26.39 -1.21 1.05
N ARG A 351 26.48 -2.45 1.56
CA ARG A 351 25.45 -3.02 2.43
C ARG A 351 25.49 -2.37 3.82
N PRO A 352 24.34 -2.30 4.52
CA PRO A 352 24.32 -1.89 5.91
C PRO A 352 25.27 -2.75 6.75
N LEU A 353 26.06 -2.12 7.62
CA LEU A 353 27.09 -2.80 8.43
C LEU A 353 26.52 -3.91 9.33
N LEU A 354 25.26 -3.76 9.76
CA LEU A 354 24.55 -4.71 10.60
C LEU A 354 23.87 -5.83 9.80
N HIS A 355 23.94 -5.78 8.47
CA HIS A 355 23.30 -6.74 7.58
C HIS A 355 24.18 -7.10 6.36
N PRO A 356 25.44 -7.54 6.58
CA PRO A 356 26.41 -7.71 5.49
C PRO A 356 26.09 -8.91 4.59
N ASP A 357 25.39 -9.92 5.10
CA ASP A 357 25.31 -11.23 4.47
C ASP A 357 23.99 -11.47 3.73
N TRP A 358 24.06 -12.26 2.67
CA TRP A 358 22.92 -12.66 1.84
C TRP A 358 22.09 -13.77 2.46
N GLU A 359 22.58 -14.41 3.52
CA GLU A 359 21.88 -15.52 4.19
C GLU A 359 20.58 -15.07 4.89
N TYR A 360 20.51 -13.78 5.28
CA TYR A 360 19.36 -13.18 5.94
C TYR A 360 18.58 -12.22 5.04
N CYS A 361 18.78 -12.38 3.72
CA CYS A 361 17.66 -12.23 2.82
C CYS A 361 16.57 -13.21 3.31
#